data_AF-A0A498PRF7-F1
#
_entry.id   AF-A0A498PRF7-F1
#
_cell.length_a   1.000
_cell.length_b   1.000
_cell.length_c   1.000
_cell.angle_alpha   90.00
_cell.angle_beta   90.00
_cell.angle_gamma   90.00
#
_symmetry.space_group_name_H-M   'P 1'
#
loop_
_entity.id
_entity.type
_entity.pdbx_description
1 polymer ?
#
loop_
_entity_poly.entity_id
_entity_poly.type
_entity_poly.pdbx_seq_one_letter_code
_entity_poly.pdbx_strand_id
1 'polypeptide(L)' 'MVGAADAEHGPVMPAPDAIFAADGEVGRDLARVDWAATPLGPPAGWPKSLQTAVSILLSSRFSMWMAWGPELTFFCNSA' A
#
# COMPACT_ATOMS: atom_id res chain seq x y z
N MET A 1 -39.18 15.88 7.29
CA MET A 1 -37.76 16.21 7.55
C MET A 1 -37.00 14.90 7.68
N VAL A 2 -36.64 14.31 6.53
CA VAL A 2 -36.14 12.93 6.38
C VAL A 2 -34.99 12.64 7.34
N GLY A 3 -35.09 11.51 8.04
CA GLY A 3 -34.08 11.01 8.97
C GLY A 3 -32.74 10.80 8.27
N ALA A 4 -31.69 11.38 8.85
CA ALA A 4 -30.33 11.05 8.51
C ALA A 4 -30.06 9.64 9.02
N ALA A 5 -30.00 8.68 8.10
CA ALA A 5 -29.49 7.36 8.39
C ALA A 5 -28.00 7.49 8.75
N ASP A 6 -27.66 7.07 9.96
CA ASP A 6 -26.31 6.70 10.36
C ASP A 6 -25.77 5.70 9.33
N ALA A 7 -24.96 6.19 8.40
CA ALA A 7 -24.24 5.36 7.47
C ALA A 7 -23.11 4.70 8.23
N GLU A 8 -23.35 3.46 8.65
CA GLU A 8 -22.36 2.58 9.23
C GLU A 8 -21.15 2.50 8.32
N HIS A 9 -20.06 3.17 8.72
CA HIS A 9 -18.75 3.01 8.11
C HIS A 9 -18.21 1.64 8.59
N GLY A 10 -18.70 0.57 7.98
CA GLY A 10 -18.03 -0.72 8.03
C GLY A 10 -16.56 -0.51 7.66
N PRO A 11 -15.60 -1.27 8.24
CA PRO A 11 -14.19 -1.03 7.98
C PRO A 11 -13.97 -1.16 6.48
N VAL A 12 -13.73 -0.02 5.81
CA VAL A 12 -13.31 -0.03 4.42
C VAL A 12 -11.93 -0.67 4.46
N MET A 13 -11.88 -1.98 4.23
CA MET A 13 -10.62 -2.65 3.97
C MET A 13 -10.11 -1.97 2.70
N PRO A 14 -9.02 -1.19 2.77
CA PRO A 14 -8.52 -0.53 1.58
C PRO A 14 -8.26 -1.63 0.56
N ALA A 15 -8.86 -1.49 -0.62
CA ALA A 15 -8.52 -2.36 -1.74
C ALA A 15 -6.99 -2.32 -1.91
N PRO A 16 -6.33 -3.44 -2.24
CA PRO A 16 -4.87 -3.52 -2.30
C PRO A 16 -4.25 -2.42 -3.18
N ASP A 17 -4.98 -1.93 -4.18
CA ASP A 17 -4.60 -0.80 -5.04
C ASP A 17 -4.40 0.53 -4.30
N ALA A 18 -5.09 0.76 -3.17
CA ALA A 18 -5.02 2.03 -2.44
C ALA A 18 -3.65 2.27 -1.79
N ILE A 19 -2.91 1.21 -1.43
CA ILE A 19 -1.57 1.32 -0.83
C ILE A 19 -0.57 1.86 -1.86
N PHE A 20 -0.74 1.49 -3.12
CA PHE A 20 0.17 1.88 -4.20
C PHE A 20 -0.26 3.15 -4.95
N ALA A 21 -1.50 3.61 -4.76
CA ALA A 21 -2.04 4.79 -5.42
C ALA A 21 -1.32 6.11 -5.08
N ALA A 22 -0.48 6.13 -4.04
CA ALA A 22 0.27 7.31 -3.62
C ALA A 22 1.38 7.73 -4.62
N ASP A 23 1.85 6.81 -5.46
CA ASP A 23 2.84 7.07 -6.52
C ASP A 23 2.23 6.73 -7.89
N GLY A 24 2.26 7.70 -8.81
CA GLY A 24 1.60 7.58 -10.11
C GLY A 24 2.37 6.72 -11.12
N GLU A 25 3.65 6.41 -10.88
CA GLU A 25 4.48 5.65 -11.80
C GLU A 25 4.91 4.33 -11.17
N VAL A 26 5.75 4.37 -10.14
CA VAL A 26 6.25 3.17 -9.46
C VAL A 26 5.12 2.48 -8.70
N GLY A 27 4.16 3.23 -8.15
CA GLY A 27 2.97 2.65 -7.53
C GLY A 27 2.15 1.78 -8.49
N ARG A 28 2.00 2.19 -9.76
CA ARG A 28 1.32 1.36 -10.77
C ARG A 28 2.08 0.08 -11.08
N ASP A 29 3.40 0.13 -11.09
CA ASP A 29 4.21 -1.06 -11.32
C ASP A 29 4.16 -2.01 -10.13
N LEU A 30 4.22 -1.48 -8.90
CA LEU A 30 4.05 -2.26 -7.68
C LEU A 30 2.65 -2.91 -7.60
N ALA A 31 1.59 -2.24 -8.07
CA ALA A 31 0.24 -2.81 -8.10
C ALA A 31 0.11 -3.99 -9.08
N ARG A 32 1.00 -4.10 -10.08
CA ARG A 32 1.02 -5.21 -11.05
C ARG A 32 1.85 -6.42 -10.61
N VAL A 33 2.61 -6.28 -9.53
CA VAL A 33 3.41 -7.38 -8.99
C VAL A 33 2.47 -8.45 -8.44
N ASP A 34 2.72 -9.72 -8.82
CA ASP A 34 2.07 -10.86 -8.17
C ASP A 34 2.67 -11.08 -6.78
N TRP A 35 2.19 -10.28 -5.83
CA TRP A 35 2.64 -10.31 -4.45
C TRP A 35 2.35 -11.63 -3.75
N ALA A 36 1.35 -12.40 -4.21
CA ALA A 36 1.07 -13.71 -3.65
C ALA A 36 2.20 -14.73 -3.94
N ALA A 37 2.95 -14.51 -5.02
CA ALA A 37 4.16 -15.28 -5.34
C ALA A 37 5.42 -14.80 -4.61
N THR A 38 5.34 -13.72 -3.81
CA THR A 38 6.47 -13.18 -3.05
C THR A 38 6.46 -13.65 -1.59
N PRO A 39 7.60 -13.62 -0.89
CA PRO A 39 7.64 -13.94 0.55
C PRO A 39 6.77 -13.04 1.44
N LEU A 40 6.39 -11.84 0.97
CA LEU A 40 5.50 -10.94 1.71
C LEU A 40 4.02 -11.33 1.60
N GLY A 41 3.67 -12.14 0.60
CA GLY A 41 2.29 -12.47 0.30
C GLY A 41 1.45 -11.26 -0.15
N PRO A 42 0.13 -11.44 -0.29
CA PRO A 42 -0.75 -10.41 -0.82
C PRO A 42 -0.81 -9.17 0.08
N PRO A 43 -0.93 -7.94 -0.46
CA PRO A 43 -0.93 -6.70 0.31
C PRO A 43 -2.01 -6.62 1.40
N ALA A 44 -3.15 -7.29 1.19
CA ALA A 44 -4.23 -7.38 2.18
C ALA A 44 -3.80 -8.11 3.47
N GLY A 45 -2.78 -8.98 3.40
CA GLY A 45 -2.23 -9.71 4.54
C GLY A 45 -1.00 -9.04 5.17
N TRP A 46 -0.52 -7.92 4.61
CA TRP A 46 0.68 -7.26 5.12
C TRP A 46 0.46 -6.71 6.53
N PRO A 47 1.47 -6.75 7.41
CA PRO A 47 1.44 -6.05 8.69
C PRO A 47 1.16 -4.56 8.48
N LYS A 48 0.35 -3.95 9.34
CA LYS A 48 0.01 -2.52 9.24
C LYS A 48 1.24 -1.60 9.21
N SER A 49 2.34 -1.98 9.88
CA SER A 49 3.61 -1.26 9.84
C SER A 49 4.23 -1.22 8.44
N LEU A 50 4.19 -2.32 7.69
CA LEU A 50 4.66 -2.38 6.31
C LEU A 50 3.81 -1.51 5.40
N GLN A 51 2.48 -1.60 5.52
CA GLN A 51 1.57 -0.77 4.72
C GLN A 51 1.82 0.73 4.92
N THR A 52 1.99 1.15 6.18
CA THR A 52 2.32 2.54 6.52
C THR A 52 3.68 2.95 5.94
N ALA A 53 4.71 2.10 6.06
CA ALA A 53 6.05 2.41 5.54
C ALA A 53 6.05 2.56 4.01
N VAL A 54 5.38 1.66 3.29
CA VAL A 54 5.21 1.75 1.83
C VAL A 54 4.45 3.02 1.44
N SER A 55 3.37 3.36 2.16
CA SER A 55 2.61 4.59 1.90
C SER A 55 3.46 5.86 2.09
N ILE A 56 4.26 5.92 3.17
CA ILE A 56 5.21 7.03 3.40
C ILE A 56 6.23 7.10 2.26
N LEU A 57 6.79 5.96 1.86
CA LEU A 57 7.80 5.89 0.80
C LEU A 57 7.26 6.40 -0.54
N LEU A 58 6.09 5.92 -0.95
CA LEU A 58 5.46 6.27 -2.23
C LEU A 58 4.92 7.71 -2.25
N SER A 59 4.48 8.24 -1.10
CA SER A 59 3.99 9.63 -1.02
C SER A 59 5.09 10.70 -0.99
N SER A 60 6.35 10.31 -0.82
CA SER A 60 7.45 11.26 -0.66
C SER A 60 7.91 11.85 -1.98
N ARG A 61 8.38 13.10 -1.91
CA ARG A 61 8.95 13.85 -3.05
C ARG A 61 10.47 13.72 -3.16
N PHE A 62 11.09 12.95 -2.29
CA PHE A 62 12.52 12.67 -2.29
C PHE A 62 12.76 11.23 -2.74
N SER A 63 13.81 10.98 -3.51
CA SER A 63 14.20 9.62 -3.90
C SER A 63 14.49 8.79 -2.65
N MET A 64 13.72 7.73 -2.45
CA MET A 64 13.82 6.86 -1.29
C MET A 64 13.71 5.40 -1.67
N TRP A 65 14.35 4.56 -0.85
CA TRP A 65 14.22 3.12 -0.94
C TRP A 65 14.12 2.54 0.47
N MET A 66 13.52 1.36 0.58
CA MET A 66 13.57 0.55 1.80
C MET A 66 13.69 -0.92 1.45
N ALA A 67 14.30 -1.70 2.34
CA ALA A 67 14.19 -3.16 2.33
C ALA A 67 13.34 -3.61 3.53
N TRP A 68 12.52 -4.63 3.34
CA TRP A 68 11.67 -5.17 4.37
C TRP A 68 11.84 -6.67 4.56
N GLY A 69 11.88 -7.07 5.83
CA GLY A 69 11.87 -8.48 6.24
C GLY A 69 13.19 -9.22 6.01
N PRO A 70 13.22 -10.53 6.35
CA PRO A 70 14.43 -11.36 6.26
C PRO A 70 14.88 -11.60 4.82
N GLU A 71 13.94 -11.61 3.87
CA GLU A 71 14.21 -11.78 2.44
C GLU A 71 14.56 -10.46 1.74
N LEU A 72 14.69 -9.36 2.49
CA LEU A 72 15.07 -8.03 2.00
C LEU A 72 14.27 -7.59 0.77
N THR A 73 12.94 -7.64 0.85
CA THR A 73 12.11 -7.16 -0.26
C THR A 73 12.27 -5.65 -0.41
N PHE A 74 12.71 -5.20 -1.59
CA PHE A 74 13.01 -3.80 -1.86
C PHE A 74 11.80 -3.05 -2.40
N PHE A 75 11.62 -1.83 -1.91
CA PHE A 75 10.68 -0.85 -2.43
C PHE A 75 11.42 0.45 -2.75
N CYS A 76 11.03 1.13 -3.82
CA CYS A 76 11.51 2.45 -4.21
C CYS A 76 10.33 3.31 -4.70
N ASN A 77 10.52 4.63 -4.77
CA ASN A 77 9.56 5.57 -5.36
C ASN A 77 10.10 6.14 -6.68
N SER A 78 9.26 6.89 -7.40
CA SER A 78 9.59 7.46 -8.71
C SER A 78 10.25 8.84 -8.66
N ALA A 79 10.54 9.37 -7.47
CA ALA A 79 10.98 10.75 -7.26
C ALA A 79 12.39 11.04 -7.80
#